data_AF-A0A846D266-F1
#
_entry.id   AF-A0A846D266-F1
#
_cell.length_a   1.000
_cell.length_b   1.000
_cell.length_c   1.000
_cell.angle_alpha   90.00
_cell.angle_beta   90.00
_cell.angle_gamma   90.00
#
_symmetry.space_group_name_H-M   'P 1'
#
loop_
_entity.id
_entity.type
_entity.pdbx_description
1 polymer ?
#
loop_
_entity_poly.entity_id
_entity_poly.type
_entity_poly.pdbx_seq_one_letter_code
_entity_poly.pdbx_strand_id
1 'polypeptide(L)'
;MLTVNWPMFFGLIAVCYLAINIVFALLYLAGGNCIENARPGSFFDVFFFSVQTMASIGYGAMYPVTSYANIIVTIEALVGLMALAMATGLMFARFSRPTARVIFSRRAVITPHNGVPTLMFRTANERDNRILEAQLRVSLLRYEVMHPPIARPPCRHRLSDR
;
A
#
# COMPACT_ATOMS: atom_id res chain seq x y z
N MET A 1 3.06 -2.51 4.97
CA MET A 1 2.04 -2.56 3.91
C MET A 1 2.58 -2.38 2.47
N LEU A 2 3.91 -2.49 2.22
CA LEU A 2 4.52 -2.10 0.94
C LEU A 2 5.27 -3.22 0.17
N THR A 3 5.07 -4.46 0.57
CA THR A 3 5.59 -5.66 -0.09
C THR A 3 4.46 -6.62 -0.49
N VAL A 4 3.21 -6.22 -0.30
CA VAL A 4 2.04 -7.06 -0.56
C VAL A 4 1.96 -7.29 -2.07
N ASN A 5 2.03 -8.55 -2.51
CA ASN A 5 1.88 -8.92 -3.92
C ASN A 5 0.52 -8.47 -4.45
N TRP A 6 0.42 -8.19 -5.76
CA TRP A 6 -0.83 -7.78 -6.41
C TRP A 6 -2.04 -8.67 -6.07
N PRO A 7 -1.94 -10.01 -6.07
CA PRO A 7 -3.05 -10.88 -5.68
C PRO A 7 -3.46 -10.70 -4.21
N MET A 8 -2.48 -10.53 -3.32
CA MET A 8 -2.75 -10.33 -1.89
C MET A 8 -3.39 -8.95 -1.63
N PHE A 9 -3.10 -7.95 -2.46
CA PHE A 9 -3.76 -6.64 -2.39
C PHE A 9 -5.24 -6.73 -2.77
N PHE A 10 -5.56 -7.34 -3.92
CA PHE A 10 -6.95 -7.58 -4.30
C PHE A 10 -7.66 -8.50 -3.31
N GLY A 11 -6.97 -9.52 -2.81
CA GLY A 11 -7.47 -10.40 -1.75
C GLY A 11 -7.82 -9.63 -0.48
N LEU A 12 -6.98 -8.69 -0.04
CA LEU A 12 -7.27 -7.86 1.13
C LEU A 12 -8.51 -6.99 0.92
N ILE A 13 -8.65 -6.35 -0.25
CA ILE A 13 -9.84 -5.56 -0.59
C ILE A 13 -11.10 -6.45 -0.58
N ALA A 14 -11.02 -7.62 -1.19
CA ALA A 14 -12.14 -8.58 -1.23
C ALA A 14 -12.52 -9.06 0.18
N VAL A 15 -11.55 -9.37 1.04
CA VAL A 15 -11.81 -9.77 2.43
C VAL A 15 -12.45 -8.63 3.22
N CYS A 16 -11.96 -7.39 3.11
CA CYS A 16 -12.57 -6.25 3.76
C CYS A 16 -14.01 -6.02 3.28
N TYR A 17 -14.24 -6.12 1.96
CA TYR A 17 -15.58 -6.02 1.38
C TYR A 17 -16.51 -7.09 1.96
N LEU A 18 -16.10 -8.36 1.94
CA LEU A 18 -16.89 -9.46 2.50
C LEU A 18 -17.15 -9.28 4.00
N ALA A 19 -16.15 -8.86 4.76
CA ALA A 19 -16.29 -8.61 6.20
C ALA A 19 -17.34 -7.52 6.49
N ILE A 20 -17.32 -6.41 5.74
CA ILE A 20 -18.31 -5.34 5.87
C ILE A 20 -19.72 -5.87 5.56
N ASN A 21 -19.88 -6.60 4.45
CA ASN A 21 -21.18 -7.18 4.08
C ASN A 21 -21.67 -8.21 5.12
N ILE A 22 -20.78 -9.00 5.72
CA ILE A 22 -21.16 -9.92 6.81
C ILE A 22 -21.65 -9.14 8.02
N VAL A 23 -21.00 -8.03 8.38
CA VAL A 23 -21.44 -7.18 9.51
C VAL A 23 -22.84 -6.62 9.23
N PHE A 24 -23.10 -6.08 8.04
CA PHE A 24 -24.42 -5.58 7.68
C PHE A 24 -25.47 -6.70 7.59
N ALA A 25 -25.12 -7.86 7.03
CA ALA A 25 -25.97 -9.04 7.02
C ALA A 25 -26.40 -9.46 8.44
N LEU A 26 -25.49 -9.43 9.41
CA LEU A 26 -25.80 -9.71 10.82
C LEU A 26 -26.70 -8.64 11.44
N LEU A 27 -26.52 -7.36 11.09
CA LEU A 27 -27.42 -6.28 11.51
C LEU A 27 -28.84 -6.47 10.95
N TYR A 28 -28.97 -6.84 9.67
CA TYR A 28 -30.26 -7.18 9.08
C TYR A 28 -30.91 -8.39 9.74
N LEU A 29 -30.12 -9.43 10.06
CA LEU A 29 -30.61 -10.61 10.76
C LEU A 29 -31.10 -10.26 12.19
N ALA A 30 -30.42 -9.36 12.89
CA ALA A 30 -30.83 -8.86 14.19
C ALA A 30 -32.14 -8.06 14.15
N GLY A 31 -32.44 -7.42 13.01
CA GLY A 31 -33.73 -6.76 12.75
C GLY A 31 -34.89 -7.73 12.51
N GLY A 32 -34.64 -9.03 12.36
CA GLY A 32 -35.66 -10.04 12.08
C GLY A 32 -36.28 -9.86 10.69
N ASN A 33 -37.61 -9.76 10.62
CA ASN A 33 -38.38 -9.62 9.38
C ASN A 33 -38.34 -8.17 8.86
N CYS A 34 -37.14 -7.68 8.55
CA CYS A 34 -36.91 -6.28 8.15
C CYS A 34 -36.75 -6.08 6.63
N ILE A 35 -36.57 -7.18 5.88
CA ILE A 35 -36.41 -7.22 4.42
C ILE A 35 -37.55 -8.05 3.82
N GLU A 36 -38.25 -7.49 2.83
CA GLU A 36 -39.31 -8.18 2.11
C GLU A 36 -38.74 -9.16 1.08
N ASN A 37 -39.46 -10.26 0.85
CA ASN A 37 -39.08 -11.31 -0.11
C ASN A 37 -37.78 -12.08 0.23
N ALA A 38 -37.25 -11.86 1.44
CA ALA A 38 -36.20 -12.69 2.03
C ALA A 38 -36.84 -13.80 2.90
N ARG A 39 -36.26 -15.00 2.90
CA ARG A 39 -36.72 -16.08 3.77
C ARG A 39 -36.45 -15.70 5.24
N PRO A 40 -37.43 -15.81 6.15
CA PRO A 40 -37.23 -15.49 7.56
C PRO A 40 -36.05 -16.28 8.15
N GLY A 41 -35.05 -15.56 8.69
CA GLY A 41 -33.86 -16.15 9.31
C GLY A 41 -32.80 -16.68 8.33
N SER A 42 -32.94 -16.49 7.01
CA SER A 42 -31.91 -16.89 6.04
C SER A 42 -30.75 -15.89 6.01
N PHE A 43 -29.58 -16.30 6.52
CA PHE A 43 -28.36 -15.50 6.47
C PHE A 43 -27.94 -15.17 5.03
N PHE A 44 -28.09 -16.12 4.11
CA PHE A 44 -27.68 -15.93 2.72
C PHE A 44 -28.50 -14.85 2.02
N ASP A 45 -29.81 -14.81 2.24
CA ASP A 45 -30.68 -13.82 1.59
C ASP A 45 -30.33 -12.40 2.04
N VAL A 46 -30.15 -12.20 3.35
CA VAL A 46 -29.76 -10.89 3.91
C VAL A 46 -28.32 -10.50 3.56
N PHE A 47 -27.42 -11.48 3.41
CA PHE A 47 -26.07 -11.25 2.90
C PHE A 47 -26.06 -10.83 1.43
N PHE A 48 -26.82 -11.50 0.57
CA PHE A 48 -26.94 -11.10 -0.83
C PHE A 48 -27.64 -9.75 -0.99
N PHE A 49 -28.59 -9.43 -0.12
CA PHE A 49 -29.18 -8.09 -0.06
C PHE A 49 -28.15 -7.02 0.29
N SER A 50 -27.31 -7.24 1.31
CA SER A 50 -26.20 -6.35 1.68
C SER A 50 -25.22 -6.16 0.52
N VAL A 51 -24.80 -7.25 -0.13
CA VAL A 51 -23.93 -7.22 -1.32
C VAL A 51 -24.53 -6.39 -2.46
N GLN A 52 -25.82 -6.59 -2.75
CA GLN A 52 -26.52 -5.84 -3.80
C GLN A 52 -26.64 -4.35 -3.46
N THR A 53 -26.89 -4.02 -2.19
CA THR A 53 -26.99 -2.64 -1.69
C THR A 53 -25.64 -1.94 -1.75
N MET A 54 -24.60 -2.54 -1.17
CA MET A 54 -23.27 -1.97 -1.10
C MET A 54 -22.61 -1.84 -2.49
N ALA A 55 -22.84 -2.80 -3.39
CA ALA A 55 -22.36 -2.74 -4.77
C ALA A 55 -23.25 -1.88 -5.68
N SER A 56 -24.34 -1.30 -5.16
CA SER A 56 -25.33 -0.53 -5.92
C SER A 56 -25.94 -1.29 -7.12
N ILE A 57 -26.02 -2.63 -7.03
CA ILE A 57 -26.62 -3.49 -8.06
C ILE A 57 -28.15 -3.40 -8.00
N GLY A 58 -28.71 -3.58 -6.78
CA GLY A 58 -30.14 -3.40 -6.50
C GLY A 58 -31.10 -4.02 -7.51
N TYR A 59 -31.12 -5.35 -7.65
CA TYR A 59 -32.01 -6.03 -8.62
C TYR A 59 -33.52 -5.77 -8.39
N GLY A 60 -33.89 -5.23 -7.22
CA GLY A 60 -35.28 -4.91 -6.87
C GLY A 60 -36.09 -6.10 -6.37
N ALA A 61 -35.52 -7.30 -6.31
CA ALA A 61 -36.20 -8.50 -5.81
C ALA A 61 -36.39 -8.48 -4.28
N MET A 62 -35.49 -7.83 -3.54
CA MET A 62 -35.53 -7.67 -2.08
C MET A 62 -35.42 -6.19 -1.74
N TYR A 63 -36.21 -5.72 -0.78
CA TYR A 63 -36.23 -4.31 -0.37
C TYR A 63 -36.56 -4.15 1.13
N PRO A 64 -36.07 -3.08 1.77
CA PRO A 64 -36.29 -2.85 3.20
C PRO A 64 -37.73 -2.39 3.46
N VAL A 65 -38.40 -3.01 4.44
CA VAL A 65 -39.80 -2.67 4.80
C VAL A 65 -39.94 -1.92 6.12
N THR A 66 -38.99 -2.10 7.05
CA THR A 66 -39.05 -1.42 8.35
C THR A 66 -38.20 -0.15 8.35
N SER A 67 -38.53 0.81 9.22
CA SER A 67 -37.70 2.01 9.43
C SER A 67 -36.29 1.65 9.89
N TYR A 68 -36.15 0.56 10.65
CA TYR A 68 -34.85 0.00 11.04
C TYR A 68 -34.00 -0.40 9.83
N ALA A 69 -34.55 -1.19 8.90
CA ALA A 69 -33.83 -1.59 7.69
C ALA A 69 -33.46 -0.40 6.81
N ASN A 70 -34.35 0.59 6.68
CA ASN A 70 -34.06 1.81 5.91
C ASN A 70 -32.90 2.63 6.49
N ILE A 71 -32.79 2.71 7.83
CA ILE A 71 -31.65 3.36 8.50
C ILE A 71 -30.36 2.60 8.20
N ILE A 72 -30.38 1.26 8.31
CA ILE A 72 -29.18 0.44 8.04
C ILE A 72 -28.76 0.57 6.57
N VAL A 73 -29.68 0.46 5.62
CA VAL A 73 -29.39 0.63 4.19
C VAL A 73 -28.76 2.00 3.90
N THR A 74 -29.23 3.05 4.57
CA THR A 74 -28.66 4.40 4.41
C THR A 74 -27.21 4.46 4.92
N ILE A 75 -26.94 3.86 6.08
CA ILE A 75 -25.58 3.77 6.65
C ILE A 75 -24.70 2.89 5.75
N GLU A 76 -25.23 1.78 5.25
CA GLU A 76 -24.54 0.86 4.35
C GLU A 76 -24.13 1.55 3.04
N ALA A 77 -25.03 2.34 2.45
CA ALA A 77 -24.73 3.13 1.26
C ALA A 77 -23.60 4.13 1.50
N LEU A 78 -23.60 4.84 2.65
CA LEU A 78 -22.52 5.76 3.01
C LEU A 78 -21.17 5.04 3.18
N VAL A 79 -21.17 3.89 3.87
CA VAL A 79 -19.98 3.07 4.05
C VAL A 79 -19.49 2.51 2.71
N GLY A 80 -20.39 2.09 1.83
CA GLY A 80 -20.08 1.63 0.47
C GLY A 80 -19.35 2.69 -0.35
N LEU A 81 -19.84 3.93 -0.32
CA LEU A 81 -19.19 5.06 -0.99
C LEU A 81 -17.79 5.35 -0.42
N MET A 82 -17.64 5.34 0.91
CA MET A 82 -16.33 5.52 1.55
C MET A 82 -15.36 4.39 1.18
N ALA A 83 -15.83 3.14 1.19
CA ALA A 83 -15.01 1.98 0.85
C ALA A 83 -14.55 2.04 -0.62
N LEU A 84 -15.43 2.42 -1.54
CA LEU A 84 -15.08 2.60 -2.95
C LEU A 84 -14.05 3.72 -3.14
N ALA A 85 -14.22 4.86 -2.48
CA ALA A 85 -13.28 5.98 -2.52
C ALA A 85 -11.91 5.59 -1.98
N MET A 86 -11.85 4.89 -0.84
CA MET A 86 -10.61 4.39 -0.26
C MET A 86 -9.93 3.35 -1.16
N ALA A 87 -10.68 2.37 -1.69
CA ALA A 87 -10.13 1.36 -2.58
C ALA A 87 -9.50 1.98 -3.84
N THR A 88 -10.19 2.94 -4.45
CA THR A 88 -9.71 3.69 -5.61
C THR A 88 -8.47 4.51 -5.26
N GLY A 89 -8.49 5.24 -4.15
CA GLY A 89 -7.35 6.03 -3.68
C GLY A 89 -6.12 5.16 -3.39
N LEU A 90 -6.32 3.97 -2.81
CA LEU A 90 -5.24 3.04 -2.51
C LEU A 90 -4.67 2.40 -3.78
N MET A 91 -5.51 2.08 -4.77
CA MET A 91 -5.07 1.66 -6.09
C MET A 91 -4.21 2.75 -6.75
N PHE A 92 -4.69 4.00 -6.77
CA PHE A 92 -3.95 5.12 -7.34
C PHE A 92 -2.61 5.34 -6.63
N ALA A 93 -2.60 5.34 -5.29
CA ALA A 93 -1.37 5.48 -4.51
C ALA A 93 -0.36 4.37 -4.79
N ARG A 94 -0.83 3.14 -5.07
CA ARG A 94 0.01 2.01 -5.43
C ARG A 94 0.56 2.11 -6.86
N PHE A 95 -0.23 2.58 -7.83
CA PHE A 95 0.21 2.82 -9.20
C PHE A 95 1.17 4.01 -9.32
N SER A 96 0.97 5.03 -8.49
CA SER A 96 1.80 6.25 -8.47
C SER A 96 3.17 6.04 -7.85
N ARG A 97 3.55 4.82 -7.44
CA ARG A 97 4.91 4.53 -6.98
C ARG A 97 5.85 4.27 -8.16
N PRO A 98 6.75 5.19 -8.50
CA PRO A 98 7.74 4.94 -9.54
C PRO A 98 8.71 3.86 -9.05
N THR A 99 8.70 2.70 -9.71
CA THR A 99 9.75 1.70 -9.53
C THR A 99 10.97 2.13 -10.35
N ALA A 100 11.92 2.81 -9.73
CA ALA A 100 13.20 3.11 -10.36
C ALA A 100 14.01 1.81 -10.52
N ARG A 101 14.30 1.43 -11.77
CA ARG A 101 15.20 0.31 -12.09
C ARG A 101 16.52 0.88 -12.57
N VAL A 102 17.48 0.97 -11.64
CA VAL A 102 18.84 1.43 -11.92
C VAL A 102 19.75 0.21 -12.02
N ILE A 103 20.48 0.11 -13.12
CA ILE A 103 21.48 -0.93 -13.36
C ILE A 103 22.86 -0.35 -13.04
N PHE A 104 23.66 -1.12 -12.30
CA PHE A 104 25.04 -0.78 -11.97
C PHE A 104 26.04 -1.65 -12.76
N SER A 105 27.21 -1.10 -13.08
CA SER A 105 28.30 -1.87 -13.66
C SER A 105 28.81 -2.93 -12.69
N ARG A 106 29.07 -4.15 -13.18
CA ARG A 106 29.59 -5.26 -12.35
C ARG A 106 30.97 -5.01 -11.75
N ARG A 107 31.77 -4.13 -12.36
CA ARG A 107 33.13 -3.82 -11.92
C ARG A 107 33.26 -2.31 -11.74
N ALA A 108 33.81 -1.90 -10.61
CA ALA A 108 34.32 -0.54 -10.41
C ALA A 108 35.82 -0.54 -10.75
N VAL A 109 36.32 0.57 -11.28
CA VAL A 109 37.72 0.74 -11.66
C VAL A 109 38.31 1.94 -10.95
N ILE A 110 39.59 1.86 -10.58
CA ILE A 110 40.35 2.99 -10.07
C ILE A 110 41.29 3.42 -11.18
N THR A 111 41.12 4.65 -11.66
CA THR A 111 41.92 5.21 -12.74
C THR A 111 42.26 6.66 -12.43
N PRO A 112 43.44 7.16 -12.84
CA PRO A 112 43.71 8.59 -12.78
C PRO A 112 42.70 9.35 -13.64
N HIS A 113 42.06 10.36 -13.04
CA HIS A 113 41.21 11.33 -13.72
C HIS A 113 41.67 12.72 -13.30
N ASN A 114 42.08 13.54 -14.26
CA ASN A 114 42.72 14.83 -14.00
C ASN A 114 43.90 14.73 -13.02
N GLY A 115 44.72 13.68 -13.14
CA GLY A 115 45.89 13.45 -12.28
C GLY A 115 45.61 12.86 -10.89
N VAL A 116 44.34 12.67 -10.52
CA VAL A 116 43.94 12.15 -9.19
C VAL A 116 43.38 10.72 -9.33
N PRO A 117 43.83 9.74 -8.52
CA PRO A 117 43.23 8.41 -8.49
C PRO A 117 41.74 8.49 -8.12
N THR A 118 40.87 8.17 -9.08
CA THR A 118 39.42 8.30 -8.94
C THR A 118 38.75 6.93 -9.08
N LEU A 119 37.84 6.61 -8.16
CA LEU A 119 36.98 5.45 -8.26
C LEU A 119 35.82 5.75 -9.23
N MET A 120 35.71 4.96 -10.30
CA MET A 120 34.66 5.09 -11.31
C MET A 120 33.82 3.82 -11.40
N PHE A 121 32.50 4.00 -11.52
CA PHE A 121 31.54 2.95 -11.86
C PHE A 121 30.46 3.56 -12.76
N ARG A 122 29.80 2.72 -13.57
CA ARG A 122 28.74 3.17 -14.46
C ARG A 122 27.39 2.81 -13.87
N THR A 123 26.43 3.71 -14.02
CA THR A 123 25.02 3.47 -13.70
C THR A 123 24.21 3.83 -14.93
N ALA A 124 23.16 3.06 -15.21
CA ALA A 124 22.24 3.33 -16.30
C ALA A 124 20.81 3.17 -15.82
N ASN A 125 19.91 3.99 -16.35
CA ASN A 125 18.49 3.72 -16.22
C ASN A 125 18.11 2.60 -17.19
N GLU A 126 17.38 1.59 -16.72
CA GLU A 126 16.91 0.50 -17.58
C GLU A 126 15.76 0.96 -18.52
N ARG A 127 15.11 2.09 -18.21
CA ARG A 127 14.03 2.66 -19.02
C ARG A 127 14.46 3.88 -19.82
N ASP A 128 13.80 4.08 -20.95
CA ASP A 128 13.94 5.24 -21.84
C ASP A 128 13.30 6.54 -21.29
N ASN A 129 12.87 6.52 -20.02
CA ASN A 129 12.34 7.71 -19.35
C ASN A 129 13.49 8.49 -18.69
N ARG A 130 13.49 9.82 -18.82
CA ARG A 130 14.52 10.66 -18.18
C ARG A 130 14.29 10.70 -16.67
N ILE A 131 15.31 10.40 -15.88
CA ILE A 131 15.29 10.60 -14.43
C ILE A 131 15.64 12.08 -14.18
N LEU A 132 14.68 12.86 -13.70
CA LEU A 132 14.91 14.22 -13.21
C LEU A 132 15.51 14.14 -11.79
N GLU A 133 16.54 14.94 -11.51
CA GLU A 133 17.19 15.05 -10.20
C GLU A 133 17.77 13.75 -9.60
N ALA A 134 18.53 12.99 -10.39
CA ALA A 134 19.23 11.81 -9.88
C ALA A 134 20.28 12.21 -8.82
N GLN A 135 20.02 11.86 -7.56
CA GLN A 135 20.97 11.97 -6.45
C GLN A 135 21.65 10.62 -6.23
N LEU A 136 22.99 10.59 -6.22
CA LEU A 136 23.77 9.37 -5.99
C LEU A 136 24.57 9.48 -4.69
N ARG A 137 24.35 8.53 -3.75
CA ARG A 137 25.11 8.43 -2.50
C ARG A 137 25.95 7.16 -2.52
N VAL A 138 27.26 7.30 -2.33
CA VAL A 138 28.22 6.19 -2.24
C VAL A 138 28.63 6.02 -0.79
N SER A 139 28.61 4.78 -0.28
CA SER A 139 29.07 4.45 1.07
C SER A 139 30.15 3.38 0.98
N LEU A 140 31.29 3.59 1.65
CA LEU A 140 32.38 2.63 1.75
C LEU A 140 32.30 1.95 3.12
N LEU A 141 32.15 0.63 3.13
CA LEU A 141 32.23 -0.16 4.35
C LEU A 141 33.61 -0.81 4.42
N ARG A 142 34.42 -0.41 5.40
CA ARG A 142 35.77 -0.93 5.64
C ARG A 142 35.81 -1.58 7.01
N TYR A 143 36.25 -2.83 7.07
CA TYR A 143 36.53 -3.49 8.34
C TYR A 143 37.87 -2.97 8.85
N GLU A 144 37.85 -2.21 9.95
CA GLU A 144 39.07 -1.77 10.62
C GLU A 144 39.30 -2.64 11.84
N VAL A 145 40.43 -3.36 11.85
CA VAL A 145 40.88 -4.04 13.06
C VAL A 145 41.37 -2.94 13.99
N MET A 146 40.59 -2.65 15.03
CA MET A 146 41.05 -1.87 16.18
C MET A 146 42.30 -2.57 16.72
N HIS A 147 43.47 -2.01 16.42
CA HIS A 147 44.67 -2.35 17.17
C HIS A 147 44.40 -2.00 18.64
N PRO A 148 44.76 -2.86 19.61
CA PRO A 148 44.55 -2.56 21.03
C PRO A 148 45.08 -1.15 21.34
N PRO A 149 44.40 -0.37 22.18
CA PRO A 149 44.68 1.05 22.33
C PRO A 149 46.11 1.22 22.86
N ILE A 150 47.03 1.62 21.98
CA ILE A 150 48.22 2.33 22.42
C ILE A 150 47.69 3.67 22.88
N ALA A 151 47.66 3.88 24.20
CA ALA A 151 47.25 5.13 24.82
C ALA A 151 47.96 6.32 24.16
N ARG A 152 47.27 7.01 23.25
CA ARG A 152 47.71 8.30 22.71
C ARG A 152 46.83 9.38 23.35
N PRO A 153 47.43 10.44 23.93
CA PRO A 153 46.66 11.54 24.50
C PRO A 153 45.82 12.25 23.42
N PRO A 154 44.73 12.91 23.80
CA PRO A 154 43.69 13.37 22.88
C PRO A 154 44.22 14.44 21.93
N CYS A 155 44.41 14.09 20.65
CA CYS A 155 44.77 15.05 19.61
C CYS A 155 43.50 15.59 18.96
N ARG A 156 43.13 16.81 19.34
CA ARG A 156 41.98 17.55 18.83
C ARG A 156 42.32 18.15 17.47
N HIS A 157 41.92 17.50 16.37
CA HIS A 157 41.96 18.16 15.06
C HIS A 157 40.57 18.69 14.67
N ARG A 158 40.46 20.02 14.79
CA ARG A 158 39.49 20.87 14.12
C ARG A 158 40.11 21.29 12.79
N LEU A 159 39.44 21.04 11.68
CA LEU A 159 39.73 21.60 10.36
C LEU A 159 38.37 22.12 9.88
N SER A 160 38.02 23.39 10.10
CA SER A 160 38.42 24.62 9.40
C SER A 160 38.18 24.55 7.90
N ASP A 161 37.03 25.09 7.51
CA ASP A 161 36.66 25.45 6.14
C ASP A 161 37.65 26.43 5.52
N ARG A 162 38.05 26.15 4.28
CA ARG A 162 38.26 27.13 3.22
C ARG A 162 37.95 26.49 1.87
#